data_AF-A0A2V8LU95-F1
#
_entry.id   AF-A0A2V8LU95-F1
#
_cell.length_a   1.000
_cell.length_b   1.000
_cell.length_c   1.000
_cell.angle_alpha   90.00
_cell.angle_beta   90.00
_cell.angle_gamma   90.00
#
_symmetry.space_group_name_H-M   'P 1'
#
loop_
_entity.id
_entity.type
_entity.pdbx_description
1 polymer ?
#
loop_
_entity_poly.entity_id
_entity_poly.type
_entity_poly.pdbx_seq_one_letter_code
_entity_poly.pdbx_strand_id
1 'polypeptide(L)'
;MNWNVLIASATVIFSVIAYVLTRRRELAWKRTEFMAAQAEYFDNDKDLLEVVIILEDRHPVVTLSMIFDEDGDFDSQKRTEYKQKCDKLFNFLWRLCYAYDQVKTLSRKEVEGFGWYFWRISKFPAVVDYCENNGYEDINTVTKKLKLDLDD
;
A
#
# COMPACT_ATOMS: atom_id res chain seq x y z
N MET A 1 16.07 -14.55 52.48
CA MET A 1 15.51 -14.24 51.15
C MET A 1 14.44 -15.29 50.86
N ASN A 2 13.19 -14.88 50.59
CA ASN A 2 12.06 -15.79 50.57
C ASN A 2 11.93 -16.45 49.17
N TRP A 3 12.40 -17.69 49.05
CA TRP A 3 12.54 -18.42 47.77
C TRP A 3 11.23 -18.48 46.97
N ASN A 4 10.10 -18.64 47.66
CA ASN A 4 8.77 -18.66 47.04
C ASN A 4 8.39 -17.32 46.39
N VAL A 5 8.80 -16.20 46.99
CA VAL A 5 8.56 -14.85 46.43
C VAL A 5 9.38 -14.66 45.16
N LEU A 6 10.62 -15.18 45.14
CA LEU A 6 11.52 -15.10 43.99
C LEU A 6 10.99 -15.92 42.79
N ILE A 7 10.53 -17.15 43.05
CA ILE A 7 9.90 -18.00 42.02
C ILE A 7 8.60 -17.35 41.52
N ALA A 8 7.72 -16.89 42.40
CA ALA A 8 6.47 -16.26 42.00
C ALA A 8 6.71 -15.02 41.11
N SER A 9 7.69 -14.19 41.46
CA SER A 9 8.08 -13.01 40.69
C SER A 9 8.61 -13.41 39.30
N ALA A 10 9.47 -14.42 39.23
CA ALA A 10 10.01 -14.92 37.98
C ALA A 10 8.92 -15.46 37.04
N THR A 11 7.94 -16.19 37.58
CA THR A 11 6.80 -16.71 36.81
C THR A 11 5.95 -15.57 36.25
N VAL A 12 5.63 -14.54 37.04
CA VAL A 12 4.87 -13.38 36.56
C VAL A 12 5.60 -12.65 35.45
N ILE A 13 6.91 -12.40 35.62
CA ILE A 13 7.73 -11.76 34.58
C ILE A 13 7.74 -12.60 33.31
N PHE A 14 7.95 -13.91 33.44
CA PHE A 14 7.93 -14.83 32.30
C PHE A 14 6.57 -14.84 31.58
N SER A 15 5.46 -14.88 32.31
CA SER A 15 4.12 -14.84 31.72
C SER A 15 3.85 -13.54 30.97
N VAL A 16 4.29 -12.39 31.50
CA VAL A 16 4.17 -11.10 30.81
C VAL A 16 5.01 -11.09 29.53
N ILE A 17 6.26 -11.56 29.58
CA ILE A 17 7.13 -11.65 28.41
C ILE A 17 6.54 -12.60 27.35
N ALA A 18 6.10 -13.80 27.76
CA ALA A 18 5.49 -14.78 26.88
C ALA A 18 4.21 -14.24 26.23
N TYR A 19 3.38 -13.51 26.98
CA TYR A 19 2.19 -12.85 26.46
C TYR A 19 2.55 -11.80 25.39
N VAL A 20 3.52 -10.93 25.67
CA VAL A 20 3.97 -9.91 24.71
C VAL A 20 4.54 -10.55 23.44
N LEU A 21 5.35 -11.60 23.58
CA LEU A 21 5.92 -12.34 22.44
C LEU A 21 4.84 -13.03 21.62
N THR A 22 3.88 -13.69 22.27
CA THR A 22 2.75 -14.36 21.60
C THR A 22 1.92 -13.34 20.84
N ARG A 23 1.60 -12.20 21.46
CA ARG A 23 0.82 -11.15 20.83
C ARG A 23 1.54 -10.50 19.66
N ARG A 24 2.87 -10.31 19.74
CA ARG A 24 3.69 -9.86 18.60
C ARG A 24 3.67 -10.86 17.45
N ARG A 25 3.75 -12.16 17.73
CA ARG A 25 3.69 -13.21 16.72
C ARG A 25 2.33 -13.28 16.05
N GLU A 26 1.25 -13.15 16.82
CA GLU A 26 -0.11 -13.11 16.29
C GLU A 26 -0.32 -11.88 15.38
N LEU A 27 0.15 -10.70 15.79
CA LEU A 27 0.10 -9.50 14.95
C LEU A 27 0.91 -9.66 13.66
N ALA A 28 2.11 -10.23 13.74
CA ALA A 28 2.91 -10.52 12.55
C ALA A 28 2.21 -11.50 11.61
N TRP A 29 1.58 -12.55 12.16
CA TRP A 29 0.78 -13.50 11.38
C TRP A 29 -0.39 -12.83 10.68
N LYS A 30 -1.22 -12.06 11.41
CA LYS A 30 -2.35 -11.33 10.84
C LYS A 30 -1.94 -10.34 9.76
N ARG A 31 -0.76 -9.73 9.91
CA ARG A 31 -0.18 -8.83 8.90
C ARG A 31 0.20 -9.57 7.63
N THR A 32 0.84 -10.73 7.74
CA THR A 32 1.15 -11.59 6.59
C THR A 32 -0.11 -12.09 5.91
N GLU A 33 -1.11 -12.51 6.69
CA GLU A 33 -2.42 -12.94 6.18
C GLU A 33 -3.13 -11.80 5.41
N PHE A 34 -3.15 -10.59 5.97
CA PHE A 34 -3.69 -9.42 5.27
C PHE A 34 -2.95 -9.15 3.95
N MET A 35 -1.62 -9.16 3.95
CA MET A 35 -0.83 -8.93 2.74
C MET A 35 -1.06 -10.01 1.68
N ALA A 36 -1.14 -11.27 2.08
CA ALA A 36 -1.42 -12.38 1.17
C ALA A 36 -2.83 -12.28 0.59
N ALA A 37 -3.84 -11.96 1.41
CA ALA A 37 -5.21 -11.77 0.94
C ALA A 37 -5.35 -10.57 -0.02
N GLN A 38 -4.61 -9.49 0.24
CA GLN A 38 -4.56 -8.36 -0.69
C GLN A 38 -3.87 -8.74 -2.01
N ALA A 39 -2.74 -9.45 -1.95
CA ALA A 39 -2.06 -9.94 -3.16
C ALA A 39 -2.97 -10.87 -3.99
N GLU A 40 -3.68 -11.79 -3.34
CA GLU A 40 -4.66 -12.65 -4.00
C GLU A 40 -5.82 -11.85 -4.61
N TYR A 41 -6.25 -10.76 -3.96
CA TYR A 41 -7.24 -9.85 -4.52
C TYR A 41 -6.72 -9.14 -5.78
N PHE A 42 -5.45 -8.73 -5.80
CA PHE A 42 -4.81 -8.17 -7.00
C PHE A 42 -4.78 -9.14 -8.17
N ASP A 43 -4.46 -10.40 -7.91
CA ASP A 43 -4.34 -11.41 -8.97
C ASP A 43 -5.69 -11.82 -9.55
N ASN A 44 -6.78 -11.64 -8.80
CA ASN A 44 -8.13 -12.07 -9.22
C ASN A 44 -9.03 -10.94 -9.73
N ASP A 45 -8.77 -9.67 -9.38
CA ASP A 45 -9.57 -8.54 -9.86
C ASP A 45 -9.10 -8.11 -11.27
N LYS A 46 -9.95 -8.36 -12.26
CA LYS A 46 -9.68 -8.02 -13.67
C LYS A 46 -9.43 -6.52 -13.88
N ASP A 47 -10.09 -5.66 -13.12
CA ASP A 47 -9.91 -4.21 -13.24
C ASP A 47 -8.52 -3.79 -12.74
N LEU A 48 -8.04 -4.40 -11.65
CA LEU A 48 -6.71 -4.14 -11.13
C LEU A 48 -5.63 -4.65 -12.09
N LEU A 49 -5.80 -5.86 -12.64
CA LEU A 49 -4.89 -6.37 -13.66
C LEU A 49 -4.82 -5.44 -14.88
N GLU A 50 -5.96 -4.94 -15.35
CA GLU A 50 -6.00 -3.99 -16.47
C GLU A 50 -5.28 -2.68 -16.13
N VAL A 51 -5.47 -2.14 -14.92
CA VAL A 51 -4.75 -0.94 -14.46
C VAL A 51 -3.26 -1.18 -14.37
N VAL A 52 -2.82 -2.34 -13.90
CA VAL A 52 -1.38 -2.70 -13.86
C VAL A 52 -0.81 -2.74 -15.28
N ILE A 53 -1.52 -3.34 -16.24
CA ILE A 53 -1.12 -3.36 -17.65
C ILE A 53 -1.03 -1.93 -18.22
N ILE A 54 -1.94 -1.04 -17.83
CA ILE A 54 -1.89 0.40 -18.22
C ILE A 54 -0.68 1.10 -17.57
N LEU A 55 -0.42 0.86 -16.28
CA LEU A 55 0.75 1.42 -15.58
C LEU A 55 2.08 0.94 -16.19
N GLU A 56 2.14 -0.30 -16.64
CA GLU A 56 3.30 -0.86 -17.33
C GLU A 56 3.43 -0.35 -18.77
N ASP A 57 2.52 0.49 -19.25
CA ASP A 57 2.45 0.98 -20.63
C ASP A 57 2.32 -0.17 -21.67
N ARG A 58 1.68 -1.27 -21.26
CA ARG A 58 1.46 -2.47 -22.09
C ARG A 58 0.05 -2.56 -22.65
N HIS A 59 -0.84 -1.64 -22.25
CA HIS A 59 -2.23 -1.66 -22.69
C HIS A 59 -2.33 -1.17 -24.15
N PRO A 60 -2.99 -1.92 -25.05
CA PRO A 60 -2.91 -1.66 -26.49
C PRO A 60 -3.63 -0.37 -26.94
N VAL A 61 -4.53 0.17 -26.12
CA VAL A 61 -5.46 1.24 -26.53
C VAL A 61 -5.48 2.44 -25.58
N VAL A 62 -5.06 2.27 -24.33
CA VAL A 62 -5.30 3.24 -23.25
C VAL A 62 -4.00 3.47 -22.50
N THR A 63 -3.67 4.74 -22.30
CA THR A 63 -2.47 5.16 -21.56
C THR A 63 -2.89 6.03 -20.36
N LEU A 64 -2.00 6.20 -19.39
CA LEU A 64 -2.28 7.06 -18.22
C LEU A 64 -2.57 8.51 -18.61
N SER A 65 -1.86 9.05 -19.61
CA SER A 65 -2.12 10.40 -20.12
C SER A 65 -3.54 10.53 -20.65
N MET A 66 -4.05 9.55 -21.42
CA MET A 66 -5.44 9.58 -21.90
C MET A 66 -6.48 9.57 -20.77
N ILE A 67 -6.15 8.96 -19.63
CA ILE A 67 -7.02 8.86 -18.46
C ILE A 67 -7.00 10.16 -17.65
N PHE A 68 -5.82 10.73 -17.41
CA PHE A 68 -5.63 11.83 -16.44
C PHE A 68 -5.40 13.20 -17.07
N ASP A 69 -4.89 13.30 -18.30
CA ASP A 69 -4.74 14.58 -18.99
C ASP A 69 -6.09 15.04 -19.56
N GLU A 70 -6.49 16.26 -19.22
CA GLU A 70 -7.77 16.81 -19.66
C GLU A 70 -7.78 17.21 -21.14
N ASP A 71 -6.60 17.46 -21.73
CA ASP A 71 -6.41 18.01 -23.07
C ASP A 71 -6.59 17.00 -24.23
N GLY A 72 -6.79 15.72 -23.92
CA GLY A 72 -6.92 14.67 -24.93
C GLY A 72 -8.35 14.46 -25.45
N ASP A 73 -8.49 14.13 -26.74
CA ASP A 73 -9.73 13.66 -27.38
C ASP A 73 -10.02 12.19 -27.02
N PHE A 74 -10.18 11.94 -25.72
CA PHE A 74 -10.54 10.63 -25.18
C PHE A 74 -11.98 10.67 -24.67
N ASP A 75 -12.75 9.63 -24.98
CA ASP A 75 -14.16 9.52 -24.58
C ASP A 75 -14.32 9.72 -23.07
N SER A 76 -15.17 10.68 -22.68
CA SER A 76 -15.30 11.13 -21.30
C SER A 76 -15.90 10.06 -20.38
N GLN A 77 -16.79 9.22 -20.91
CA GLN A 77 -17.35 8.10 -20.19
C GLN A 77 -16.27 7.05 -19.90
N LYS A 78 -15.52 6.62 -20.93
CA LYS A 78 -14.39 5.71 -20.76
C LYS A 78 -13.33 6.29 -19.83
N ARG A 79 -13.03 7.59 -19.91
CA ARG A 79 -12.10 8.26 -18.99
C ARG A 79 -12.54 8.05 -17.54
N THR A 80 -13.82 8.26 -17.26
CA THR A 80 -14.39 8.09 -15.92
C THR A 80 -14.30 6.63 -15.47
N GLU A 81 -14.64 5.68 -16.34
CA GLU A 81 -14.55 4.25 -16.05
C GLU A 81 -13.10 3.83 -15.72
N TYR A 82 -12.13 4.27 -16.51
CA TYR A 82 -10.71 3.97 -16.24
C TYR A 82 -10.16 4.67 -15.00
N LYS A 83 -10.61 5.89 -14.69
CA LYS A 83 -10.29 6.56 -13.42
C LYS A 83 -10.80 5.75 -12.22
N GLN A 84 -12.02 5.26 -12.27
CA GLN A 84 -12.58 4.41 -11.20
C GLN A 84 -11.79 3.10 -11.03
N LYS A 85 -11.29 2.51 -12.12
CA LYS A 85 -10.39 1.36 -12.03
C LYS A 85 -9.06 1.74 -11.36
N CYS A 86 -8.47 2.88 -11.75
CA CYS A 86 -7.24 3.38 -11.10
C CYS A 86 -7.45 3.69 -9.62
N ASP A 87 -8.61 4.23 -9.25
CA ASP A 87 -8.97 4.49 -7.85
C ASP A 87 -8.94 3.22 -7.00
N LYS A 88 -9.26 2.04 -7.55
CA LYS A 88 -9.12 0.78 -6.80
C LYS A 88 -7.66 0.55 -6.38
N LEU A 89 -6.71 0.76 -7.29
CA LEU A 89 -5.29 0.64 -6.99
C LEU A 89 -4.85 1.72 -6.00
N PHE A 90 -5.26 2.98 -6.21
CA PHE A 90 -4.90 4.08 -5.31
C PHE A 90 -5.45 3.87 -3.91
N ASN A 91 -6.69 3.38 -3.78
CA ASN A 91 -7.25 3.02 -2.48
C ASN A 91 -6.44 1.95 -1.76
N PHE A 92 -5.92 0.97 -2.49
CA PHE A 92 -5.03 -0.02 -1.91
C PHE A 92 -3.71 0.60 -1.43
N LEU A 93 -3.03 1.36 -2.30
CA LEU A 93 -1.76 2.00 -1.97
C LEU A 93 -1.93 2.99 -0.81
N TRP A 94 -3.01 3.76 -0.81
CA TRP A 94 -3.38 4.67 0.28
C TRP A 94 -3.56 3.93 1.60
N ARG A 95 -4.23 2.77 1.61
CA ARG A 95 -4.35 1.94 2.83
C ARG A 95 -2.99 1.44 3.32
N LEU A 96 -2.06 1.12 2.41
CA LEU A 96 -0.70 0.77 2.78
C LEU A 96 0.03 1.98 3.41
N CYS A 97 -0.11 3.17 2.80
CA CYS A 97 0.46 4.41 3.33
C CYS A 97 -0.10 4.73 4.72
N TYR A 98 -1.41 4.64 4.90
CA TYR A 98 -2.09 4.82 6.19
C TYR A 98 -1.58 3.82 7.24
N ALA A 99 -1.49 2.54 6.89
CA ALA A 99 -1.01 1.51 7.79
C ALA A 99 0.49 1.68 8.15
N TYR A 100 1.27 2.27 7.26
CA TYR A 100 2.68 2.59 7.48
C TYR A 100 2.88 3.84 8.35
N ASP A 101 2.27 4.96 7.97
CA ASP A 101 2.60 6.27 8.54
C ASP A 101 1.76 6.60 9.78
N GLN A 102 0.46 6.32 9.71
CA GLN A 102 -0.50 6.65 10.76
C GLN A 102 -0.55 5.56 11.84
N VAL A 103 -0.78 4.30 11.42
CA VAL A 103 -0.99 3.18 12.36
C VAL A 103 0.33 2.49 12.74
N LYS A 104 1.37 2.62 11.91
CA LYS A 104 2.70 2.00 12.10
C LYS A 104 2.65 0.47 12.28
N THR A 105 1.70 -0.18 11.62
CA THR A 105 1.54 -1.65 11.62
C THR A 105 2.38 -2.31 10.54
N LEU A 106 2.63 -1.59 9.45
CA LEU A 106 3.53 -2.02 8.38
C LEU A 106 4.93 -1.47 8.59
N SER A 107 5.92 -2.32 8.32
CA SER A 107 7.32 -1.91 8.26
C SER A 107 7.65 -1.28 6.91
N ARG A 108 8.73 -0.50 6.88
CA ARG A 108 9.27 0.10 5.65
C ARG A 108 9.44 -0.93 4.52
N LYS A 109 10.08 -2.08 4.82
CA LYS A 109 10.33 -3.13 3.82
C LYS A 109 9.05 -3.70 3.20
N GLU A 110 7.96 -3.74 3.96
CA GLU A 110 6.67 -4.25 3.48
C GLU A 110 6.02 -3.28 2.51
N VAL A 111 6.18 -1.98 2.73
CA VAL A 111 5.71 -0.94 1.79
C VAL A 111 6.59 -0.89 0.56
N GLU A 112 7.92 -1.00 0.72
CA GLU A 112 8.89 -1.04 -0.38
C GLU A 112 8.65 -2.23 -1.33
N GLY A 113 8.04 -3.32 -0.88
CA GLY A 113 7.60 -4.41 -1.76
C GLY A 113 6.63 -3.97 -2.87
N PHE A 114 5.92 -2.87 -2.65
CA PHE A 114 5.03 -2.22 -3.63
C PHE A 114 5.68 -0.98 -4.27
N GLY A 115 6.99 -0.80 -4.09
CA GLY A 115 7.74 0.40 -4.50
C GLY A 115 7.63 0.71 -5.98
N TRP A 116 7.55 -0.30 -6.84
CA TRP A 116 7.38 -0.12 -8.28
C TRP A 116 6.11 0.67 -8.63
N TYR A 117 4.99 0.43 -7.94
CA TYR A 117 3.73 1.16 -8.18
C TYR A 117 3.85 2.62 -7.76
N PHE A 118 4.44 2.88 -6.58
CA PHE A 118 4.71 4.23 -6.08
C PHE A 118 5.62 5.00 -7.02
N TRP A 119 6.73 4.38 -7.45
CA TRP A 119 7.64 4.93 -8.44
C TRP A 119 6.90 5.27 -9.72
N ARG A 120 6.11 4.33 -10.26
CA ARG A 120 5.35 4.56 -11.50
C ARG A 120 4.43 5.76 -11.39
N ILE A 121 3.61 5.83 -10.34
CA ILE A 121 2.70 6.96 -10.11
C ILE A 121 3.49 8.28 -10.06
N SER A 122 4.63 8.30 -9.38
CA SER A 122 5.44 9.51 -9.22
C SER A 122 6.00 10.07 -10.54
N LYS A 123 6.13 9.24 -11.58
CA LYS A 123 6.65 9.67 -12.89
C LYS A 123 5.60 10.34 -13.77
N PHE A 124 4.31 10.30 -13.40
CA PHE A 124 3.22 10.91 -14.17
C PHE A 124 2.63 12.10 -13.41
N PRO A 125 2.97 13.36 -13.76
CA PRO A 125 2.50 14.55 -13.05
C PRO A 125 0.97 14.63 -12.90
N ALA A 126 0.22 14.31 -13.95
CA ALA A 126 -1.24 14.31 -13.90
C ALA A 126 -1.82 13.31 -12.89
N VAL A 127 -1.14 12.18 -12.66
CA VAL A 127 -1.53 11.20 -11.64
C VAL A 127 -1.17 11.70 -10.25
N VAL A 128 0.01 12.30 -10.09
CA VAL A 128 0.44 12.95 -8.83
C VAL A 128 -0.55 14.03 -8.42
N ASP A 129 -0.93 14.91 -9.35
CA ASP A 129 -1.91 15.98 -9.13
C ASP A 129 -3.29 15.41 -8.82
N TYR A 130 -3.69 14.33 -9.51
CA TYR A 130 -4.92 13.63 -9.18
C TYR A 130 -4.91 13.08 -7.75
N CYS A 131 -3.79 12.49 -7.31
CA CYS A 131 -3.66 11.97 -5.95
C CYS A 131 -3.78 13.07 -4.89
N GLU A 132 -3.14 14.24 -5.09
CA GLU A 132 -3.26 15.38 -4.18
C GLU A 132 -4.71 15.91 -4.08
N ASN A 133 -5.43 15.92 -5.20
CA ASN A 133 -6.76 16.54 -5.26
C ASN A 133 -7.92 15.60 -4.86
N ASN A 134 -7.68 14.29 -4.76
CA ASN A 134 -8.74 13.30 -4.54
C ASN A 134 -8.56 12.45 -3.26
N GLY A 135 -7.76 12.92 -2.30
CA GLY A 135 -7.62 12.26 -0.99
C GLY A 135 -6.59 11.12 -0.96
N TYR A 136 -5.64 11.12 -1.89
CA TYR A 136 -4.55 10.15 -1.97
C TYR A 136 -3.16 10.80 -1.77
N GLU A 137 -3.08 11.97 -1.13
CA GLU A 137 -1.87 12.74 -0.87
C GLU A 137 -0.80 11.95 -0.07
N ASP A 138 -1.25 10.99 0.75
CA ASP A 138 -0.38 10.08 1.50
C ASP A 138 0.50 9.23 0.57
N ILE A 139 0.03 8.91 -0.64
CA ILE A 139 0.80 8.16 -1.64
C ILE A 139 2.04 8.97 -2.04
N ASN A 140 1.85 10.25 -2.37
CA ASN A 140 2.96 11.14 -2.74
C ASN A 140 3.91 11.37 -1.55
N THR A 141 3.35 11.55 -0.35
CA THR A 141 4.12 11.76 0.88
C THR A 141 5.00 10.55 1.21
N VAL A 142 4.42 9.35 1.20
CA VAL A 142 5.15 8.10 1.48
C VAL A 142 6.18 7.81 0.39
N THR A 143 5.85 8.06 -0.87
CA THR A 143 6.79 7.90 -2.00
C THR A 143 8.06 8.73 -1.79
N LYS A 144 7.92 10.03 -1.50
CA LYS A 144 9.04 10.95 -1.20
C LYS A 144 9.80 10.54 0.06
N LYS A 145 9.08 10.17 1.12
CA LYS A 145 9.66 9.76 2.41
C LYS A 145 10.53 8.50 2.28
N LEU A 146 10.09 7.55 1.47
CA LEU A 146 10.80 6.31 1.22
C LEU A 146 11.83 6.44 0.09
N LYS A 147 11.90 7.58 -0.59
CA LYS A 147 12.76 7.85 -1.75
C LYS A 147 12.50 6.88 -2.92
N LEU A 148 11.24 6.48 -3.07
CA LEU A 148 10.82 5.54 -4.12
C LEU A 148 10.72 6.21 -5.49
N ASP A 149 10.84 7.53 -5.55
CA ASP A 149 10.85 8.36 -6.76
C ASP A 149 12.24 8.50 -7.40
N LEU A 150 13.30 8.09 -6.68
CA LEU A 150 14.71 8.36 -7.01
C LEU A 150 15.48 7.19 -7.63
N ASP A 151 14.87 6.00 -7.79
CA ASP A 151 15.52 4.88 -8.48
C ASP A 151 15.39 5.06 -10.01
N ASP A 152 16.53 5.31 -10.67
CA ASP A 152 16.75 5.24 -12.13
C ASP A 152 17.31 3.87 -12.52
#